data_AF-A0A7S2FJ20-F1
#
_entry.id   AF-A0A7S2FJ20-F1
#
_cell.length_a   1.000
_cell.length_b   1.000
_cell.length_c   1.000
_cell.angle_alpha   90.00
_cell.angle_beta   90.00
_cell.angle_gamma   90.00
#
_symmetry.space_group_name_H-M   'P 1'
#
loop_
_entity.id
_entity.type
_entity.pdbx_description
1 polymer ?
#
loop_
_entity_poly.entity_id
_entity_poly.type
_entity_poly.pdbx_seq_one_letter_code
_entity_poly.pdbx_strand_id
1 'polypeptide(L)'
;DAGLVGTHMACCQACEGLPGCNAWTWNWKVGGHCFLKSACSDRRTGDDGYHSGISQGPAPAPPAPPSPPAPPPPPAPTPDNPLGIWPLPRRSDNYFLIIGDWGKQGGPGACQAH
;
A
#
# COMPACT_ATOMS: atom_id res chain seq x y z
N ASP A 1 -8.42 2.92 -12.97
CA ASP A 1 -7.02 2.90 -13.48
C ASP A 1 -6.17 3.80 -12.58
N ALA A 2 -4.84 3.79 -12.72
CA ALA A 2 -3.96 4.65 -11.91
C ALA A 2 -3.29 5.77 -12.72
N GLY A 3 -3.64 5.92 -14.01
CA GLY A 3 -3.02 6.89 -14.90
C GLY A 3 -1.57 6.56 -15.27
N LEU A 4 -0.78 7.60 -15.57
CA LEU A 4 0.62 7.48 -15.99
C LEU A 4 1.52 7.27 -14.77
N VAL A 5 2.29 6.19 -14.79
CA VAL A 5 3.27 5.87 -13.75
C VAL A 5 4.61 5.52 -14.37
N GLY A 6 5.70 5.96 -13.73
CA GLY A 6 7.06 5.81 -14.27
C GLY A 6 7.63 4.39 -14.16
N THR A 7 7.04 3.51 -13.36
CA THR A 7 7.54 2.15 -13.12
C THR A 7 6.39 1.15 -12.99
N HIS A 8 6.63 -0.11 -13.35
CA HIS A 8 5.67 -1.17 -13.08
C HIS A 8 5.35 -1.31 -11.59
N MET A 9 6.32 -1.01 -10.71
CA MET A 9 6.15 -1.09 -9.27
C MET A 9 5.13 -0.07 -8.77
N ALA A 10 5.13 1.15 -9.30
CA ALA A 10 4.11 2.14 -8.98
C ALA A 10 2.71 1.68 -9.43
N CYS A 11 2.62 0.95 -10.57
CA CYS A 11 1.36 0.35 -11.00
C CYS A 11 0.88 -0.76 -10.07
N CYS A 12 1.80 -1.59 -9.58
CA CYS A 12 1.50 -2.61 -8.60
C CYS A 12 1.02 -2.04 -7.27
N GLN A 13 1.75 -1.06 -6.73
CA GLN A 13 1.38 -0.40 -5.47
C GLN A 13 0.02 0.29 -5.56
N ALA A 14 -0.31 0.86 -6.73
CA ALA A 14 -1.64 1.41 -6.95
C ALA A 14 -2.75 0.34 -6.89
N CYS A 15 -2.46 -0.90 -7.29
CA CYS A 15 -3.38 -2.01 -7.12
C CYS A 15 -3.44 -2.50 -5.67
N GLU A 16 -2.30 -2.57 -4.96
CA GLU A 16 -2.27 -2.86 -3.52
C GLU A 16 -2.99 -1.81 -2.68
N GLY A 17 -3.07 -0.56 -3.12
CA GLY A 17 -3.84 0.49 -2.42
C GLY A 17 -5.33 0.51 -2.76
N LEU A 18 -5.77 -0.23 -3.79
CA LEU A 18 -7.13 -0.15 -4.30
C LEU A 18 -7.94 -1.40 -3.87
N PRO A 19 -8.98 -1.22 -3.03
CA PRO A 19 -9.83 -2.34 -2.64
C PRO A 19 -10.49 -3.01 -3.86
N GLY A 20 -10.41 -4.33 -3.90
CA GLY A 20 -10.95 -5.11 -5.01
C GLY A 20 -10.10 -5.12 -6.28
N CYS A 21 -8.89 -4.53 -6.27
CA CYS A 21 -7.91 -4.76 -7.32
C CYS A 21 -7.23 -6.12 -7.11
N ASN A 22 -7.16 -6.93 -8.16
CA ASN A 22 -6.56 -8.27 -8.11
C ASN A 22 -5.44 -8.44 -9.15
N ALA A 23 -5.33 -7.53 -10.12
CA ALA A 23 -4.28 -7.54 -11.12
C ALA A 23 -4.03 -6.15 -11.66
N TRP A 24 -2.87 -5.97 -12.28
CA TRP A 24 -2.49 -4.70 -12.89
C TRP A 24 -1.72 -4.92 -14.19
N THR A 25 -1.67 -3.90 -15.02
CA THR A 25 -0.96 -3.91 -16.29
C THR A 25 -0.37 -2.53 -16.57
N TRP A 26 0.93 -2.46 -16.76
CA TRP A 26 1.67 -1.24 -17.07
C TRP A 26 2.14 -1.26 -18.52
N ASN A 27 1.73 -0.25 -19.28
CA ASN A 27 2.17 -0.04 -20.66
C ASN A 27 3.42 0.83 -20.68
N TRP A 28 4.59 0.21 -20.73
CA TRP A 28 5.86 0.92 -20.67
C TRP A 28 6.28 1.55 -22.01
N LYS A 29 5.78 1.03 -23.14
CA LYS A 29 6.10 1.58 -24.47
C LYS A 29 5.29 2.84 -24.80
N VAL A 30 4.10 3.00 -24.23
CA VAL A 30 3.21 4.14 -24.52
C VAL A 30 2.93 4.92 -23.22
N GLY A 31 3.88 5.76 -22.83
CA GLY A 31 3.71 6.76 -21.78
C GLY A 31 3.66 6.24 -20.34
N GLY A 32 3.71 4.93 -20.11
CA GLY A 32 3.69 4.37 -18.74
C GLY A 32 2.29 4.21 -18.16
N HIS A 33 1.25 4.05 -18.97
CA HIS A 33 -0.12 3.98 -18.45
C HIS A 33 -0.37 2.72 -17.61
N CYS A 34 -0.97 2.87 -16.43
CA CYS A 34 -1.28 1.80 -15.49
C CYS A 34 -2.77 1.48 -15.47
N PHE A 35 -3.08 0.24 -15.80
CA PHE A 35 -4.41 -0.33 -15.79
C PHE A 35 -4.58 -1.23 -14.57
N LEU A 36 -5.49 -0.85 -13.67
CA LEU A 36 -5.88 -1.62 -12.50
C LEU A 36 -7.09 -2.49 -12.85
N LYS A 37 -7.07 -3.76 -12.43
CA LYS A 37 -8.07 -4.76 -12.79
C LYS A 37 -8.64 -5.42 -11.54
N SER A 38 -9.95 -5.63 -11.53
CA SER A 38 -10.64 -6.32 -10.44
C SER A 38 -10.54 -7.84 -10.49
N ALA A 39 -10.10 -8.41 -11.62
CA ALA A 39 -9.91 -9.85 -11.79
C ALA A 39 -8.79 -10.15 -12.80
N CYS A 40 -8.26 -11.37 -12.74
CA CYS A 40 -7.28 -11.91 -13.68
C CYS A 40 -7.86 -13.08 -14.49
N SER A 41 -9.06 -12.92 -15.05
CA SER A 41 -9.72 -13.97 -15.85
C SER A 41 -9.07 -14.20 -17.21
N ASP A 42 -8.61 -13.13 -17.86
CA ASP A 42 -8.11 -13.16 -19.23
C ASP A 42 -6.63 -12.77 -19.28
N ARG A 43 -5.76 -13.68 -18.83
CA ARG A 43 -4.31 -13.48 -18.86
C ARG A 43 -3.82 -13.56 -20.30
N ARG A 44 -3.51 -12.41 -20.90
CA ARG A 44 -2.76 -12.35 -22.16
C ARG A 44 -1.26 -12.36 -21.86
N THR A 45 -0.54 -13.26 -22.51
CA THR A 45 0.92 -13.36 -22.45
C THR A 45 1.49 -12.98 -23.82
N GLY A 46 2.56 -12.19 -23.83
CA GLY A 46 3.39 -12.01 -25.03
C GLY A 46 3.36 -10.64 -25.72
N ASP A 47 2.80 -9.60 -25.11
CA ASP A 47 2.92 -8.26 -25.65
C ASP A 47 4.15 -7.54 -25.08
N ASP A 48 5.19 -7.36 -25.89
CA ASP A 48 6.45 -6.68 -25.51
C ASP A 48 6.27 -5.25 -24.98
N GLY A 49 5.08 -4.65 -25.10
CA GLY A 49 4.77 -3.30 -24.61
C GLY A 49 4.18 -3.23 -23.21
N TYR A 50 3.88 -4.38 -22.60
CA TYR A 50 3.13 -4.44 -21.35
C TYR A 50 3.86 -5.29 -20.32
N HIS A 51 3.77 -4.85 -19.06
CA HIS A 51 4.23 -5.62 -17.91
C HIS A 51 3.05 -5.76 -16.95
N SER A 52 2.70 -6.98 -16.57
CA SER A 52 1.47 -7.26 -15.80
C SER A 52 1.76 -8.20 -14.64
N GLY A 53 1.10 -7.95 -13.50
CA GLY A 53 1.23 -8.78 -12.31
C GLY A 53 -0.12 -9.00 -11.63
N ILE A 54 -0.13 -9.95 -10.71
CA ILE A 54 -1.21 -10.18 -9.77
C ILE A 54 -0.81 -9.45 -8.48
N SER A 55 -1.70 -8.65 -7.93
CA SER A 55 -1.53 -8.11 -6.58
C SER A 55 -2.90 -8.04 -5.94
N GLN A 56 -3.04 -8.59 -4.75
CA GLN A 56 -4.29 -8.50 -4.02
C GLN A 56 -4.30 -7.17 -3.27
N GLY A 57 -5.15 -6.25 -3.72
CA GLY A 57 -5.53 -5.09 -2.94
C GLY A 57 -6.21 -5.52 -1.63
N PRO A 58 -6.34 -4.60 -0.67
CA PRO A 58 -7.02 -4.88 0.58
C PRO A 58 -8.40 -5.42 0.28
N ALA A 59 -8.85 -6.36 1.11
CA ALA A 59 -10.24 -6.77 1.10
C ALA A 59 -11.11 -5.49 1.17
N PRO A 60 -12.19 -5.39 0.37
CA PRO A 60 -13.11 -4.29 0.48
C PRO A 60 -13.51 -4.14 1.95
N ALA A 61 -13.44 -2.91 2.46
CA ALA A 61 -13.82 -2.65 3.84
C ALA A 61 -15.23 -3.20 4.06
N PRO A 62 -15.47 -3.98 5.14
CA PRO A 62 -16.82 -4.34 5.51
C PRO A 62 -17.66 -3.06 5.64
N PRO A 63 -18.97 -3.12 5.36
CA PRO A 63 -19.85 -2.00 5.67
C PRO A 63 -19.63 -1.58 7.13
N ALA A 64 -19.46 -0.28 7.37
CA ALA A 64 -19.12 0.21 8.70
C ALA A 64 -20.19 -0.25 9.70
N PRO A 65 -19.80 -0.92 10.80
CA PRO A 65 -20.75 -1.18 11.89
C PRO A 65 -21.29 0.15 12.44
N PRO A 66 -22.50 0.17 13.02
CA PRO A 66 -23.00 1.35 13.71
C PRO A 66 -21.98 1.82 14.74
N SER A 67 -21.74 3.12 14.80
CA SER A 67 -20.74 3.70 15.71
C SER A 67 -21.06 3.29 17.15
N PRO A 68 -20.12 2.67 17.89
CA PRO A 68 -20.32 2.41 19.30
C PRO A 68 -20.43 3.74 20.06
N PRO A 69 -21.12 3.75 21.21
CA PRO A 69 -21.12 4.92 22.09
C PRO A 69 -19.69 5.32 22.44
N ALA A 70 -19.44 6.62 22.55
CA ALA A 70 -18.11 7.15 22.83
C ALA A 70 -17.51 6.46 24.06
N PRO A 71 -16.26 5.98 24.00
CA PRO A 71 -15.61 5.42 25.17
C PRO A 71 -15.49 6.52 26.25
N PRO A 72 -15.50 6.12 27.54
CA PRO A 72 -15.19 7.06 28.60
C PRO A 72 -13.80 7.69 28.37
N PRO A 73 -13.57 8.92 28.84
CA PRO A 73 -12.28 9.57 28.70
C PRO A 73 -11.17 8.69 29.30
N PRO A 74 -10.00 8.59 28.64
CA PRO A 74 -8.91 7.81 29.18
C PRO A 74 -8.49 8.34 30.56
N PRO A 75 -8.01 7.47 31.47
CA PRO A 75 -7.39 7.92 32.71
C PRO A 75 -6.23 8.86 32.40
N ALA A 76 -6.00 9.83 33.28
CA ALA A 76 -4.88 10.77 33.13
C ALA A 76 -3.55 9.99 32.97
N PRO A 77 -2.64 10.46 32.10
CA PRO A 77 -1.36 9.81 31.92
C PRO A 77 -0.61 9.78 33.25
N THR A 78 -0.18 8.60 33.66
CA THR A 78 0.76 8.44 34.77
C THR A 78 2.14 8.93 34.32
N PRO A 79 2.93 9.58 35.19
CA PRO A 79 4.26 10.12 34.86
C PRO A 79 5.35 9.05 34.66
N ASP A 80 4.97 7.80 34.39
CA ASP A 80 5.90 6.69 34.26
C ASP A 80 6.64 6.77 32.92
N ASN A 81 7.90 7.23 32.97
CA ASN A 81 8.82 7.30 31.84
C ASN A 81 10.05 6.41 32.12
N PRO A 82 9.87 5.07 32.12
CA PRO A 82 10.92 4.12 32.52
C PRO A 82 12.12 4.14 31.57
N LEU A 83 11.97 4.71 30.37
CA LEU A 83 13.01 4.83 29.36
C LEU A 83 13.71 6.20 29.36
N GLY A 84 13.22 7.17 30.16
CA GLY A 84 13.79 8.52 30.22
C GLY A 84 13.73 9.28 28.89
N ILE A 85 12.81 8.92 28.00
CA ILE A 85 12.67 9.53 26.67
C ILE A 85 11.76 10.76 26.82
N TRP A 86 12.25 11.93 26.44
CA TRP A 86 11.50 13.18 26.53
C TRP A 86 11.28 13.77 25.15
N PRO A 87 10.05 14.22 24.82
CA PRO A 87 9.82 14.94 23.58
C PRO A 87 10.60 16.26 23.59
N LEU A 88 11.26 16.58 22.48
CA LEU A 88 11.92 17.87 22.32
C LEU A 88 10.87 19.00 22.12
N PRO A 89 11.17 20.24 22.54
CA PRO A 89 10.21 21.36 22.51
C PRO A 89 9.64 21.66 21.12
N ARG A 90 10.40 21.35 20.06
CA ARG A 90 9.95 21.51 18.68
C ARG A 90 9.50 20.18 18.13
N ARG A 91 8.29 20.13 17.58
CA ARG A 91 7.74 18.97 16.87
C ARG A 91 8.72 18.44 15.81
N SER A 92 9.39 19.33 15.09
CA SER A 92 10.36 18.99 14.05
C SER A 92 11.54 18.18 14.57
N ASP A 93 11.85 18.22 15.87
CA ASP A 93 13.06 17.58 16.39
C ASP A 93 12.77 16.15 16.89
N ASN A 94 11.52 15.70 16.80
CA ASN A 94 11.08 14.36 17.19
C ASN A 94 10.89 13.50 15.94
N TYR A 95 11.78 12.53 15.72
CA TYR A 95 11.76 11.63 14.56
C TYR A 95 11.70 10.15 15.00
N PHE A 96 11.05 9.31 14.20
CA PHE A 96 11.07 7.85 14.34
C PHE A 96 11.43 7.22 13.00
N LEU A 97 12.37 6.27 13.01
CA LEU A 97 12.79 5.54 11.82
C LEU A 97 12.06 4.20 11.78
N ILE A 98 11.33 3.95 10.70
CA ILE A 98 10.76 2.63 10.42
C ILE A 98 11.59 1.99 9.32
N ILE A 99 12.21 0.85 9.61
CA ILE A 99 13.00 0.07 8.65
C ILE A 99 12.16 -1.12 8.20
N GLY A 100 11.97 -1.28 6.89
CA GLY A 100 11.30 -2.44 6.30
C GLY A 100 11.88 -2.78 4.93
N ASP A 101 12.11 -4.07 4.68
CA ASP A 101 12.56 -4.61 3.40
C ASP A 101 11.35 -4.84 2.47
N TRP A 102 10.91 -3.80 1.78
CA TRP A 102 9.78 -3.87 0.83
C TRP A 102 10.30 -3.80 -0.61
N GLY A 103 10.03 -4.83 -1.43
CA GLY A 103 10.32 -4.83 -2.88
C GLY A 103 11.56 -5.62 -3.33
N LYS A 104 12.20 -6.40 -2.46
CA LYS A 104 13.25 -7.36 -2.87
C LYS A 104 12.65 -8.55 -3.62
N GLN A 105 13.32 -9.06 -4.65
CA GLN A 105 12.94 -10.34 -5.27
C GLN A 105 12.91 -11.46 -4.22
N GLY A 106 11.76 -12.12 -4.08
CA GLY A 106 11.52 -13.14 -3.04
C GLY A 106 11.19 -12.60 -1.64
N GLY A 107 11.02 -11.28 -1.49
CA GLY A 107 10.53 -10.67 -0.26
C GLY A 107 9.01 -10.83 -0.08
N PRO A 108 8.50 -10.66 1.16
CA PRO A 108 7.06 -10.61 1.41
C PRO A 108 6.46 -9.34 0.78
N GLY A 109 5.41 -9.51 -0.03
CA GLY A 109 4.70 -8.42 -0.71
C GLY A 109 3.97 -8.94 -1.95
N ALA A 110 2.83 -8.34 -2.31
CA ALA A 110 2.03 -8.81 -3.44
C ALA A 110 2.62 -8.35 -4.80
N CYS A 111 3.58 -7.44 -4.78
CA CYS A 111 4.32 -6.97 -5.96
C CYS A 111 5.51 -7.86 -6.36
N GLN A 112 5.30 -9.17 -6.42
CA GLN A 112 6.31 -10.08 -6.99
C GLN A 112 6.27 -9.98 -8.52
N ALA A 113 7.36 -9.49 -9.10
CA ALA A 113 7.57 -9.47 -10.55
C ALA A 113 7.71 -10.91 -11.05
N HIS A 114 6.87 -11.29 -12.02
CA HIS A 114 6.99 -12.53 -12.80
C HIS A 114 7.16 -12.18 -14.27
#